data_AF-A0A8C2EZ59-F1
#
_entry.id   AF-A0A8C2EZ59-F1
#
_cell.length_a   1.000
_cell.length_b   1.000
_cell.length_c   1.000
_cell.angle_alpha   90.00
_cell.angle_beta   90.00
_cell.angle_gamma   90.00
#
_symmetry.space_group_name_H-M   'P 1'
#
loop_
_entity.id
_entity.type
_entity.pdbx_description
1 polymer ?
#
loop_
_entity_poly.entity_id
_entity_poly.type
_entity_poly.pdbx_seq_one_letter_code
_entity_poly.pdbx_strand_id
1 'polypeptide(L)'
;MPLFGNIFSPKKTPPRKSASLSNLHTLDRSTQEIELGLEYGSPVMNIGGQSLKFEDGQWISESGGNVAGKEVQRLKKRNLQLEEENNLLRLKIEVLLDMLSESTAETHLIQKELEDVRSNSRRKK
;
A
#
# COMPACT_ATOMS: atom_id res chain seq x y z
N MET A 1 74.09 -9.80 14.49
CA MET A 1 72.89 -10.65 14.61
C MET A 1 71.85 -9.88 15.40
N PRO A 2 70.65 -9.61 14.87
CA PRO A 2 69.56 -9.12 15.69
C PRO A 2 69.01 -10.33 16.47
N LEU A 3 69.35 -10.41 17.74
CA LEU A 3 68.85 -11.44 18.65
C LEU A 3 67.41 -11.04 19.04
N PHE A 4 66.45 -11.64 18.35
CA PHE A 4 65.00 -11.54 18.55
C PHE A 4 64.58 -11.25 19.99
N GLY A 5 63.82 -10.19 20.23
CA GLY A 5 63.23 -9.97 21.55
C GLY A 5 62.58 -8.62 21.79
N ASN A 6 61.35 -8.42 21.30
CA ASN A 6 60.27 -8.03 22.21
C ASN A 6 58.93 -8.42 21.57
N ILE A 7 58.41 -9.58 21.98
CA ILE A 7 57.09 -10.04 21.58
C ILE A 7 56.09 -9.18 22.34
N PHE A 8 55.31 -8.40 21.59
CA PHE A 8 54.15 -7.68 22.08
C PHE A 8 53.36 -8.53 23.09
N SER A 9 53.44 -8.14 24.37
CA SER A 9 52.78 -8.82 25.49
C SER A 9 51.73 -7.89 26.12
N PRO A 10 50.63 -7.60 25.40
CA PRO A 10 49.59 -6.74 25.93
C PRO A 10 49.04 -7.37 27.22
N LYS A 11 48.99 -6.55 28.28
CA LYS A 11 48.45 -6.97 29.58
C LYS A 11 47.07 -7.59 29.37
N LYS A 12 46.80 -8.71 30.03
CA LYS A 12 45.48 -9.37 30.02
C LYS A 12 44.43 -8.32 30.37
N THR A 13 43.53 -8.03 29.44
CA THR A 13 42.39 -7.15 29.71
C THR A 13 41.62 -7.72 30.90
N PRO A 14 41.29 -6.90 31.93
CA PRO A 14 40.51 -7.37 33.07
C PRO A 14 39.26 -8.09 32.57
N PRO A 15 38.82 -9.18 33.22
CA PRO A 15 37.57 -9.81 32.90
C PRO A 15 36.50 -8.72 32.84
N ARG A 16 35.83 -8.58 31.69
CA ARG A 16 34.61 -7.77 31.64
C ARG A 16 33.71 -8.38 32.70
N LYS A 17 33.39 -7.63 33.75
CA LYS A 17 32.27 -7.96 34.62
C LYS A 17 31.09 -8.04 33.66
N SER A 18 30.62 -9.24 33.34
CA SER A 18 29.33 -9.37 32.70
C SER A 18 28.39 -8.55 33.57
N ALA A 19 27.68 -7.59 32.98
CA ALA A 19 26.56 -6.99 33.68
C ALA A 19 25.57 -8.13 33.86
N SER A 20 25.67 -8.81 35.01
CA SER A 20 24.66 -9.77 35.41
C SER A 20 23.36 -8.98 35.43
N LEU A 21 22.39 -9.40 34.62
CA LEU A 21 21.04 -8.86 34.67
C LEU A 21 20.34 -9.15 36.03
N SER A 22 21.06 -9.75 36.99
CA SER A 22 20.63 -9.94 38.39
C SER A 22 20.42 -8.64 39.17
N ASN A 23 20.72 -7.47 38.60
CA ASN A 23 20.35 -6.17 39.19
C ASN A 23 18.84 -5.88 39.06
N LEU A 24 18.02 -6.85 38.63
CA LEU A 24 16.57 -6.74 38.58
C LEU A 24 15.95 -6.23 39.91
N HIS A 25 16.52 -6.63 41.05
CA HIS A 25 16.09 -6.17 42.37
C HIS A 25 16.42 -4.71 42.70
N THR A 26 17.26 -4.06 41.89
CA THR A 26 17.62 -2.63 42.06
C THR A 26 16.70 -1.70 41.28
N LEU A 27 15.93 -2.24 40.33
CA LEU A 27 14.87 -1.50 39.66
C LEU A 27 13.67 -1.43 40.60
N ASP A 28 13.03 -0.27 40.65
CA ASP A 28 11.74 -0.16 41.29
C ASP A 28 10.70 -0.98 40.50
N ARG A 29 9.64 -1.41 41.22
CA ARG A 29 8.61 -2.29 40.66
C ARG A 29 7.97 -1.72 39.38
N SER A 30 7.82 -0.40 39.28
CA SER A 30 7.16 0.23 38.13
C SER A 30 8.04 0.15 36.87
N THR A 31 9.33 0.44 36.98
CA THR A 31 10.28 0.30 35.86
C THR A 31 10.42 -1.15 35.42
N GLN A 32 10.42 -2.09 36.37
CA GLN A 32 10.46 -3.52 36.07
C GLN A 32 9.24 -4.00 35.26
N GLU A 33 8.05 -3.56 35.64
CA GLU A 33 6.81 -3.90 34.92
C GLU A 33 6.78 -3.30 33.51
N ILE A 34 7.35 -2.10 33.31
CA ILE A 34 7.41 -1.44 31.99
C ILE A 34 8.44 -2.09 31.06
N GLU A 35 9.66 -2.36 31.55
CA GLU A 35 10.76 -2.82 30.69
C GLU A 35 10.75 -4.34 30.46
N LEU A 36 10.28 -5.12 31.44
CA LEU A 36 10.39 -6.57 31.47
C LEU A 36 9.05 -7.26 31.75
N GLY A 37 7.95 -6.52 31.82
CA GLY A 37 6.62 -7.06 32.01
C GLY A 37 6.10 -7.82 30.79
N LEU A 38 5.01 -8.54 31.00
CA LEU A 38 4.29 -9.28 29.95
C LEU A 38 3.49 -8.35 29.02
N GLU A 39 3.28 -7.10 29.43
CA GLU A 39 2.55 -6.07 28.68
C GLU A 39 3.50 -5.32 27.73
N TYR A 40 4.00 -6.03 26.70
CA TYR A 40 4.98 -5.47 25.75
C TYR A 40 4.35 -4.56 24.66
N GLY A 41 3.02 -4.45 24.62
CA GLY A 41 2.31 -3.62 23.63
C GLY A 41 2.56 -4.04 22.16
N SER A 42 2.24 -3.16 21.22
CA SER A 42 2.63 -3.34 19.81
C SER A 42 4.15 -3.19 19.67
N PRO A 43 4.84 -4.04 18.88
CA PRO A 43 6.27 -3.90 18.64
C PRO A 43 6.65 -2.49 18.15
N VAL A 44 7.69 -1.90 18.74
CA VAL A 44 8.24 -0.59 18.36
C VAL A 44 9.70 -0.73 17.95
N MET A 45 10.14 0.02 16.95
CA MET A 45 11.49 0.01 16.40
C MET A 45 12.03 1.44 16.27
N ASN A 46 13.21 1.69 16.83
CA ASN A 46 13.90 2.98 16.76
C ASN A 46 15.18 2.84 15.92
N ILE A 47 15.18 3.35 14.69
CA ILE A 47 16.34 3.30 13.79
C ILE A 47 16.57 4.70 13.19
N GLY A 48 17.82 5.19 13.29
CA GLY A 48 18.19 6.47 12.67
C GLY A 48 17.41 7.69 13.19
N GLY A 49 16.95 7.65 14.45
CA GLY A 49 16.13 8.71 15.05
C GLY A 49 14.66 8.70 14.62
N GLN A 50 14.21 7.70 13.85
CA GLN A 50 12.81 7.48 13.53
C GLN A 50 12.25 6.38 14.43
N SER A 51 11.06 6.62 14.99
CA SER A 51 10.31 5.60 15.72
C SER A 51 9.21 5.01 14.84
N LEU A 52 9.11 3.68 14.81
CA LEU A 52 8.18 2.89 14.01
C LEU A 52 7.38 1.96 14.93
N LYS A 53 6.06 1.94 14.81
CA LYS A 53 5.15 1.04 15.52
C LYS A 53 4.57 0.02 14.55
N PHE A 54 4.48 -1.24 14.97
CA PHE A 54 3.87 -2.30 14.16
C PHE A 54 2.36 -2.38 14.42
N GLU A 55 1.56 -2.14 13.39
CA GLU A 55 0.08 -2.12 13.45
C GLU A 55 -0.48 -2.67 12.13
N ASP A 56 -1.51 -3.52 12.21
CA ASP A 56 -2.15 -4.17 11.06
C ASP A 56 -1.20 -4.84 10.05
N GLY A 57 -0.10 -5.42 10.53
CA GLY A 57 0.88 -6.11 9.69
C GLY A 57 1.92 -5.20 9.03
N GLN A 58 1.94 -3.90 9.36
CA GLN A 58 2.82 -2.91 8.76
C GLN A 58 3.58 -2.09 9.82
N TRP A 59 4.81 -1.68 9.50
CA TRP A 59 5.55 -0.72 10.31
C TRP A 59 5.14 0.71 9.94
N ILE A 60 4.54 1.42 10.89
CA ILE A 60 4.04 2.78 10.74
C ILE A 60 4.96 3.73 11.52
N SER A 61 5.42 4.81 10.89
CA SER A 61 6.26 5.79 11.60
C SER A 61 5.42 6.55 12.63
N GLU A 62 5.77 6.45 13.90
CA GLU A 62 5.17 7.21 15.01
C GLU A 62 5.46 8.71 14.83
N SER A 63 6.64 9.03 14.32
CA SER A 63 7.10 10.38 14.01
C SER A 63 6.78 10.76 12.56
N GLY A 64 5.51 10.66 12.14
CA GLY A 64 4.95 11.36 10.96
C GLY A 64 5.89 11.56 9.77
N GLY A 65 6.63 10.51 9.38
CA GLY A 65 7.60 10.57 8.30
C GLY A 65 6.88 10.83 6.99
N ASN A 66 6.90 12.09 6.57
CA ASN A 66 6.12 12.73 5.49
C ASN A 66 6.13 12.01 4.12
N VAL A 67 6.90 10.94 3.94
CA VAL A 67 7.02 10.15 2.71
C VAL A 67 5.85 9.17 2.57
N ALA A 68 5.49 8.43 3.63
CA ALA A 68 4.38 7.47 3.59
C ALA A 68 3.03 8.18 3.39
N GLY A 69 2.82 9.32 4.08
CA GLY A 69 1.63 10.14 3.89
C GLY A 69 1.51 10.70 2.48
N LYS A 70 2.60 11.20 1.88
CA LYS A 70 2.59 11.71 0.50
C LYS A 70 2.25 10.62 -0.51
N GLU A 71 2.79 9.42 -0.35
CA GLU A 71 2.49 8.30 -1.24
C GLU A 71 1.03 7.85 -1.11
N VAL A 72 0.51 7.75 0.12
CA VAL A 72 -0.90 7.44 0.36
C VAL A 72 -1.82 8.50 -0.24
N GLN A 73 -1.50 9.79 -0.10
CA GLN A 73 -2.29 10.87 -0.72
C GLN A 73 -2.24 10.83 -2.25
N ARG A 74 -1.06 10.53 -2.83
CA ARG A 74 -0.90 10.35 -4.27
C ARG A 74 -1.73 9.17 -4.79
N LEU A 75 -1.70 8.05 -4.09
CA LEU A 75 -2.49 6.86 -4.42
C LEU A 75 -3.99 7.13 -4.31
N LYS A 76 -4.44 7.82 -3.24
CA LYS A 76 -5.85 8.24 -3.10
C LYS A 76 -6.32 9.11 -4.26
N LYS A 77 -5.52 10.11 -4.65
CA LYS A 77 -5.84 10.98 -5.79
C LYS A 77 -5.92 10.19 -7.09
N ARG A 78 -4.97 9.29 -7.34
CA ARG A 78 -4.96 8.43 -8.54
C ARG A 78 -6.16 7.49 -8.57
N ASN A 79 -6.54 6.94 -7.42
CA ASN A 79 -7.69 6.05 -7.32
C ASN A 79 -9.00 6.79 -7.66
N LEU A 80 -9.19 7.98 -7.08
CA LEU A 80 -10.35 8.84 -7.40
C LEU A 80 -10.42 9.16 -8.90
N GLN A 81 -9.30 9.53 -9.53
CA GLN A 81 -9.25 9.78 -10.97
C GLN A 81 -9.64 8.53 -11.79
N LEU A 82 -9.15 7.36 -11.40
CA LEU A 82 -9.49 6.11 -12.07
C LEU A 82 -10.97 5.74 -11.90
N GLU A 83 -11.56 6.01 -10.73
CA GLU A 83 -13.00 5.82 -10.50
C GLU A 83 -13.84 6.76 -11.37
N GLU A 84 -13.47 8.04 -11.47
CA GLU A 84 -14.13 9.01 -12.35
C GLU A 84 -14.03 8.61 -13.82
N GLU A 85 -12.84 8.19 -14.29
CA GLU A 85 -12.65 7.69 -15.65
C GLU A 85 -13.47 6.41 -15.89
N ASN A 86 -13.53 5.50 -14.93
CA ASN A 86 -14.34 4.28 -15.05
C ASN A 86 -15.83 4.60 -15.20
N ASN A 87 -16.33 5.52 -14.38
CA ASN A 87 -17.72 5.97 -14.44
C ASN A 87 -18.03 6.66 -15.79
N LEU A 88 -17.13 7.52 -16.27
CA LEU A 88 -17.29 8.17 -17.57
C LEU A 88 -17.28 7.16 -18.72
N LEU A 89 -16.39 6.17 -18.68
CA LEU A 89 -16.32 5.11 -19.69
C LEU A 89 -17.60 4.26 -19.71
N ARG A 90 -18.15 3.92 -18.54
CA ARG A 90 -19.45 3.23 -18.45
C ARG A 90 -20.56 4.05 -19.09
N LEU A 91 -20.66 5.33 -18.76
CA LEU A 91 -21.67 6.23 -19.33
C LEU A 91 -21.55 6.33 -20.87
N LYS A 92 -20.32 6.42 -21.39
CA LYS A 92 -20.08 6.43 -22.84
C LYS A 92 -20.51 5.13 -23.51
N ILE A 93 -20.27 3.98 -22.87
CA ILE A 93 -20.71 2.68 -23.39
C ILE A 93 -22.23 2.63 -23.44
N GLU A 94 -22.92 3.08 -22.39
CA GLU A 94 -24.39 3.12 -22.36
C GLU A 94 -24.96 3.99 -23.48
N VAL A 95 -24.47 5.22 -23.64
CA VAL A 95 -24.91 6.12 -24.72
C VAL A 95 -24.64 5.51 -26.10
N LEU A 96 -23.48 4.90 -26.30
CA LEU A 96 -23.17 4.26 -27.58
C LEU A 96 -24.07 3.06 -27.89
N LEU A 97 -24.47 2.30 -26.86
CA LEU A 97 -25.43 1.20 -27.02
C LEU A 97 -26.83 1.72 -27.35
N ASP A 98 -27.26 2.83 -26.75
CA ASP A 98 -28.53 3.48 -27.08
C ASP A 98 -28.53 3.96 -28.53
N MET A 99 -27.48 4.67 -28.95
CA MET A 99 -27.33 5.13 -30.34
C MET A 99 -27.28 3.97 -31.35
N LEU A 100 -26.58 2.88 -31.01
CA LEU A 100 -26.53 1.69 -31.87
C LEU A 100 -27.91 1.04 -31.99
N SER A 101 -28.66 0.99 -30.90
CA SER A 101 -30.00 0.42 -30.86
C SER A 101 -30.99 1.26 -31.68
N GLU A 102 -30.91 2.59 -31.56
CA GLU A 102 -31.70 3.54 -32.36
C GLU A 102 -31.41 3.38 -33.85
N SER A 103 -30.13 3.40 -34.25
CA SER A 103 -29.73 3.24 -35.66
C SER A 103 -30.13 1.87 -36.23
N THR A 104 -30.09 0.82 -35.42
CA THR A 104 -30.54 -0.52 -35.81
C THR A 104 -32.06 -0.54 -36.04
N ALA A 105 -32.83 0.11 -35.16
CA ALA A 105 -34.29 0.23 -35.31
C ALA A 105 -34.67 1.03 -36.56
N GLU A 106 -34.01 2.18 -36.81
CA GLU A 106 -34.19 2.98 -38.03
C GLU A 106 -33.90 2.16 -39.29
N THR A 107 -32.80 1.42 -39.30
CA THR A 107 -32.41 0.57 -40.43
C THR A 107 -33.48 -0.48 -40.71
N HIS A 108 -34.02 -1.13 -39.67
CA HIS A 108 -35.10 -2.11 -39.84
C HIS A 108 -36.40 -1.48 -40.35
N LEU A 109 -36.75 -0.27 -39.90
CA LEU A 109 -37.91 0.46 -40.42
C LEU A 109 -37.76 0.77 -41.91
N ILE A 110 -36.60 1.31 -42.32
CA ILE A 110 -36.31 1.64 -43.72
C ILE A 110 -36.33 0.38 -44.60
N GLN A 111 -35.74 -0.73 -44.13
CA GLN A 111 -35.78 -2.00 -44.85
C GLN A 111 -37.21 -2.48 -45.10
N LYS A 112 -38.06 -2.41 -44.08
CA LYS A 112 -39.47 -2.78 -44.18
C LYS A 112 -40.23 -1.89 -45.16
N GLU A 113 -40.06 -0.58 -45.09
CA GLU A 113 -40.70 0.36 -46.03
C GLU A 113 -40.27 0.08 -47.48
N LEU A 114 -38.99 -0.21 -47.69
CA LEU A 114 -38.45 -0.52 -49.01
C LEU A 114 -39.00 -1.85 -49.56
N GLU A 115 -39.18 -2.86 -48.71
CA GLU A 115 -39.87 -4.12 -49.04
C GLU A 115 -41.34 -3.89 -49.41
N ASP A 116 -42.06 -3.07 -48.64
CA ASP A 116 -43.46 -2.73 -48.88
C ASP A 116 -43.64 -2.02 -50.22
N VAL A 117 -42.79 -1.03 -50.52
CA VAL A 117 -42.78 -0.32 -51.83
C VAL A 117 -42.48 -1.28 -52.97
N ARG A 118 -41.51 -2.18 -52.81
CA ARG A 118 -41.14 -3.17 -53.83
C ARG A 118 -42.27 -4.16 -54.09
N SER A 119 -42.98 -4.59 -53.04
CA SER A 119 -44.13 -5.48 -53.14
C SER A 119 -45.31 -4.82 -53.87
N ASN A 120 -45.59 -3.54 -53.57
CA ASN A 120 -46.64 -2.77 -54.22
C ASN A 120 -46.33 -2.46 -55.69
N SER A 121 -45.06 -2.19 -56.04
CA SER A 121 -44.65 -2.02 -57.43
C SER A 121 -44.84 -3.30 -58.25
N ARG A 122 -44.54 -4.48 -57.68
CA ARG A 122 -44.78 -5.78 -58.34
C ARG A 122 -46.26 -6.07 -58.57
N ARG A 123 -47.15 -5.66 -57.65
CA ARG A 123 -48.61 -5.84 -57.81
C ARG A 123 -49.26 -4.94 -58.87
N LYS A 124 -48.60 -3.83 -59.26
CA LYS A 124 -49.10 -2.86 -60.23
C LYS A 124 -48.63 -3.10 -61.68
N LYS A 125 -47.75 -4.08 -61.90
CA LYS A 125 -47.39 -4.60 -63.23
C LYS A 125 -48.19 -5.86 -63.52
#